data_AF-A0A967YNP3-F1
#
_entry.id   AF-A0A967YNP3-F1
#
_cell.length_a   1.000
_cell.length_b   1.000
_cell.length_c   1.000
_cell.angle_alpha   90.00
_cell.angle_beta   90.00
_cell.angle_gamma   90.00
#
_symmetry.space_group_name_H-M   'P 1'
#
loop_
_entity.id
_entity.type
_entity.pdbx_description
1 polymer ?
#
loop_
_entity_poly.entity_id
_entity_poly.type
_entity_poly.pdbx_seq_one_letter_code
_entity_poly.pdbx_strand_id
1 'polypeptide(L)' 'PVADCEKRSVCLTIHRGSEDDRILQERGAAGFRQARIIDLCQEALSQGALLTREDLAYRVFFVSTRTITRDL' A
#
# COMPACT_ATOMS: atom_id res chain seq x y z
N PRO A 1 13.16 -16.86 3.11
CA PRO A 1 12.59 -16.21 1.90
C PRO A 1 11.12 -15.85 2.12
N VAL A 2 10.51 -14.99 1.28
CA VAL A 2 9.04 -14.72 1.36
C VAL A 2 8.21 -16.01 1.27
N ALA A 3 8.72 -17.03 0.55
CA ALA A 3 8.11 -18.35 0.45
C ALA A 3 8.01 -19.11 1.79
N ASP A 4 8.83 -18.76 2.77
CA ASP A 4 8.83 -19.40 4.11
C ASP A 4 7.95 -18.62 5.10
N CYS A 5 7.39 -17.47 4.70
CA CYS A 5 6.50 -16.69 5.55
C CYS A 5 5.10 -17.31 5.57
N GLU A 6 4.52 -17.41 6.76
CA GLU A 6 3.11 -17.79 6.90
C GLU A 6 2.20 -16.67 6.37
N LYS A 7 1.16 -17.06 5.63
CA LYS A 7 0.14 -16.11 5.17
C LYS A 7 -0.67 -15.61 6.36
N ARG A 8 -0.75 -14.30 6.51
CA ARG A 8 -1.49 -13.65 7.61
C ARG A 8 -2.50 -12.64 7.07
N SER A 9 -3.69 -12.65 7.64
CA SER A 9 -4.71 -11.63 7.40
C SER A 9 -4.43 -10.39 8.25
N VAL A 10 -4.55 -9.20 7.65
CA VAL A 10 -4.39 -7.90 8.30
C VAL A 10 -5.52 -6.96 7.89
N CYS A 11 -5.84 -6.00 8.76
CA CYS A 11 -6.74 -4.89 8.47
C CYS A 11 -5.92 -3.67 8.06
N LEU A 12 -6.26 -3.04 6.94
CA LEU A 12 -5.54 -1.88 6.41
C LEU A 12 -6.50 -0.70 6.22
N THR A 13 -6.05 0.48 6.58
CA THR A 13 -6.76 1.74 6.29
C THR A 13 -6.41 2.17 4.88
N ILE A 14 -7.31 2.02 3.91
CA ILE A 14 -6.95 2.33 2.50
C ILE A 14 -6.97 3.84 2.24
N HIS A 15 -7.91 4.55 2.85
CA HIS A 15 -8.15 5.98 2.62
C HIS A 15 -8.42 6.69 3.95
N ARG A 16 -7.70 7.79 4.20
CA ARG A 16 -7.74 8.61 5.43
C ARG A 16 -8.73 9.78 5.34
N GLY A 17 -9.59 9.79 4.31
CA GLY A 17 -10.59 10.84 4.10
C GLY A 17 -9.97 12.07 3.43
N SER A 18 -10.28 13.25 3.96
CA SER A 18 -9.99 14.53 3.30
C SER A 18 -8.50 14.81 3.03
N GLU A 19 -7.59 14.25 3.84
CA GLU A 19 -6.15 14.38 3.59
C GLU A 19 -5.76 13.71 2.26
N ASP A 20 -6.28 12.51 2.02
CA ASP A 20 -5.99 11.74 0.82
C ASP A 20 -6.75 12.30 -0.40
N ASP A 21 -7.97 12.81 -0.21
CA ASP A 21 -8.71 13.52 -1.26
C ASP A 21 -7.90 14.72 -1.79
N ARG A 22 -7.29 15.49 -0.89
CA ARG A 22 -6.44 16.62 -1.26
C ARG A 22 -5.18 16.17 -2.02
N ILE A 23 -4.53 15.09 -1.56
CA ILE A 23 -3.35 14.55 -2.26
C ILE A 23 -3.74 14.05 -3.66
N LEU A 24 -4.87 13.36 -3.80
CA LEU A 24 -5.39 12.92 -5.10
C LEU A 24 -5.66 14.10 -6.03
N GLN A 25 -6.23 15.19 -5.51
CA GLN A 25 -6.50 16.40 -6.29
C GLN A 25 -5.22 17.13 -6.72
N GLU A 26 -4.25 17.27 -5.82
CA GLU A 26 -3.03 18.06 -6.05
C GLU A 26 -1.93 17.29 -6.78
N ARG A 27 -1.79 15.99 -6.50
CA ARG A 27 -0.65 15.14 -6.92
C ARG A 27 -1.08 13.90 -7.70
N GLY A 28 -2.37 13.69 -7.88
CA GLY A 28 -2.92 12.55 -8.62
C GLY A 28 -2.71 11.21 -7.91
N ALA A 29 -3.06 10.14 -8.62
CA ALA A 29 -3.00 8.78 -8.08
C ALA A 29 -1.58 8.33 -7.66
N ALA A 30 -0.53 8.81 -8.33
CA ALA A 30 0.84 8.48 -7.95
C ALA A 30 1.22 9.08 -6.59
N GLY A 31 0.94 10.36 -6.36
CA GLY A 31 1.19 11.00 -5.07
C GLY A 31 0.41 10.35 -3.93
N PHE A 32 -0.85 9.96 -4.17
CA PHE A 32 -1.64 9.21 -3.21
C PHE A 32 -1.01 7.86 -2.85
N ARG A 33 -0.60 7.05 -3.84
CA ARG A 33 0.03 5.75 -3.59
C ARG A 33 1.34 5.91 -2.82
N GLN A 34 2.20 6.84 -3.22
CA GLN A 34 3.47 7.11 -2.55
C GLN A 34 3.28 7.51 -1.08
N ALA A 35 2.28 8.34 -0.78
CA ALA A 35 1.94 8.73 0.58
C ALA A 35 1.41 7.55 1.41
N ARG A 36 0.57 6.68 0.81
CA ARG A 36 -0.06 5.56 1.52
C ARG A 36 0.81 4.32 1.67
N ILE A 37 1.76 4.04 0.76
CA ILE A 37 2.57 2.82 0.80
C ILE A 37 3.30 2.66 2.14
N ILE A 38 3.88 3.74 2.67
CA ILE A 38 4.64 3.70 3.94
C ILE A 38 3.70 3.36 5.10
N ASP A 39 2.59 4.10 5.23
CA ASP A 39 1.60 3.89 6.29
C ASP A 39 1.02 2.47 6.25
N LEU A 40 0.66 1.98 5.06
CA LEU A 40 0.12 0.63 4.89
C LEU A 40 1.12 -0.46 5.29
N CYS A 41 2.40 -0.29 4.94
CA CYS A 41 3.46 -1.20 5.37
C CYS A 41 3.63 -1.18 6.90
N GLN A 42 3.53 -0.01 7.52
CA GLN A 42 3.60 0.13 8.97
C GLN A 42 2.39 -0.49 9.68
N GLU A 43 1.18 -0.30 9.15
CA GLU A 43 -0.05 -0.93 9.64
C GLU A 43 0.04 -2.46 9.57
N ALA A 44 0.52 -3.02 8.46
CA ALA A 44 0.73 -4.46 8.33
C ALA A 44 1.81 -4.98 9.29
N LEU A 45 2.93 -4.26 9.41
CA LEU A 45 4.02 -4.62 10.31
C LEU A 45 3.57 -4.63 11.77
N SER A 46 2.76 -3.65 12.18
CA SER A 46 2.18 -3.57 13.53
C SER A 46 1.28 -4.76 13.87
N GLN A 47 0.72 -5.43 12.85
CA GLN A 47 -0.08 -6.64 12.97
C GLN A 47 0.76 -7.93 12.78
N GLY A 48 2.08 -7.80 12.64
CA GLY A 48 3.00 -8.92 12.47
C GLY A 48 2.93 -9.57 11.10
N ALA A 49 2.71 -8.78 10.05
CA ALA A 49 2.77 -9.20 8.65
C ALA A 49 3.63 -8.24 7.81
N LEU A 50 4.04 -8.68 6.62
CA LEU A 50 4.70 -7.83 5.62
C LEU A 50 3.87 -7.83 4.35
N LEU A 51 3.79 -6.68 3.68
CA LEU A 51 3.12 -6.56 2.38
C LEU A 51 4.12 -6.82 1.26
N THR A 52 3.75 -7.69 0.33
CA THR A 52 4.49 -7.86 -0.93
C THR A 52 4.12 -6.77 -1.93
N ARG A 53 4.91 -6.62 -2.99
CA ARG A 53 4.56 -5.70 -4.09
C ARG A 53 3.25 -6.12 -4.76
N GLU A 54 2.99 -7.42 -4.83
CA GLU A 54 1.78 -8.01 -5.37
C GLU A 54 0.56 -7.68 -4.50
N ASP A 55 0.70 -7.65 -3.17
CA ASP A 55 -0.37 -7.21 -2.26
C ASP A 55 -0.74 -5.75 -2.52
N LEU A 56 0.27 -4.87 -2.55
CA LEU A 56 0.06 -3.44 -2.83
C LEU A 56 -0.53 -3.22 -4.23
N ALA A 57 -0.02 -3.94 -5.23
CA ALA A 57 -0.45 -3.79 -6.61
C ALA A 57 -1.89 -4.27 -6.82
N TYR A 58 -2.20 -5.50 -6.43
CA TYR A 58 -3.44 -6.16 -6.84
C TYR A 58 -4.56 -6.08 -5.82
N ARG A 59 -4.25 -5.95 -4.53
CA ARG A 59 -5.27 -5.94 -3.45
C ARG A 59 -5.57 -4.55 -2.92
N VAL A 60 -4.58 -3.65 -2.94
CA VAL A 60 -4.72 -2.29 -2.37
C VAL A 60 -5.00 -1.27 -3.47
N PHE A 61 -4.11 -1.13 -4.45
CA PHE A 61 -4.14 -0.01 -5.38
C PHE A 61 -4.65 -0.34 -6.78
N PHE A 62 -4.90 -1.62 -7.09
CA PHE A 62 -5.38 -2.10 -8.39
C PHE A 62 -4.55 -1.61 -9.59
N VAL A 63 -3.22 -1.67 -9.44
CA VAL A 63 -2.23 -1.32 -10.47
C VAL A 63 -1.29 -2.48 -10.76
N SER A 64 -0.39 -2.32 -11.72
CA SER A 64 0.68 -3.30 -11.97
C SER A 64 1.78 -3.24 -10.89
N THR A 65 2.47 -4.34 -10.66
CA THR A 65 3.67 -4.37 -9.81
C THR A 65 4.78 -3.43 -10.31
N ARG A 66 4.83 -3.17 -11.63
CA ARG A 66 5.75 -2.17 -12.22
C ARG A 66 5.41 -0.75 -11.78
N THR A 67 4.13 -0.43 -11.59
CA THR A 67 3.69 0.86 -11.06
C THR A 67 4.16 1.02 -9.61
N ILE A 68 3.91 0.02 -8.76
CA ILE A 68 4.40 0.02 -7.37
C ILE A 68 5.91 0.15 -7.30
N THR A 69 6.64 -0.55 -8.18
CA THR A 69 8.11 -0.47 -8.25
C THR A 69 8.61 0.92 -8.66
N ARG A 70 7.81 1.74 -9.36
CA ARG A 70 8.14 3.13 -9.70
C ARG A 70 7.79 4.10 -8.57
N ASP A 71 6.79 3.75 -7.76
CA ASP A 71 6.33 4.57 -6.64
C ASP A 71 7.24 4.40 -5.40
N LEU A 72 7.94 3.28 -5.29
CA LEU A 72 9.03 3.00 -4.34
C LEU A 72 10.35 3.62 -4.79
#